data_AF-A0A1S8BHS0-F1
#
_entry.id   AF-A0A1S8BHS0-F1
#
_cell.length_a   1.000
_cell.length_b   1.000
_cell.length_c   1.000
_cell.angle_alpha   90.00
_cell.angle_beta   90.00
_cell.angle_gamma   90.00
#
_symmetry.space_group_name_H-M   'P 1'
#
loop_
_entity.id
_entity.type
_entity.pdbx_description
1 polymer ?
#
loop_
_entity_poly.entity_id
_entity_poly.type
_entity_poly.pdbx_seq_one_letter_code
_entity_poly.pdbx_strand_id
1 'polypeptide(L)' 'HIPPDIISYVENGRNPDIYTREFAELVQKNNQKLKGKSEAFAQFRDILASKIITAFPEMEQDAKRIVSNTGGNPANL' A
#
# COMPACT_ATOMS: atom_id res chain seq x y z
N HIS A 1 3.47 -23.70 -16.80
CA HIS A 1 4.72 -23.40 -16.08
C HIS A 1 4.44 -23.68 -14.60
N ILE A 2 5.15 -24.62 -13.98
CA ILE A 2 4.94 -24.99 -12.57
C ILE A 2 5.98 -24.22 -11.74
N PRO A 3 5.59 -23.49 -10.67
CA PRO A 3 6.54 -22.84 -9.79
C PRO A 3 7.51 -23.87 -9.17
N PRO A 4 8.83 -23.59 -9.13
CA PRO A 4 9.83 -24.50 -8.56
C PRO A 4 9.51 -24.92 -7.12
N ASP A 5 8.89 -24.02 -6.36
CA ASP A 5 8.49 -24.25 -4.98
C ASP A 5 7.46 -25.40 -4.83
N ILE A 6 6.65 -25.68 -5.86
CA ILE A 6 5.70 -26.80 -5.86
C ILE A 6 6.43 -28.14 -5.97
N ILE A 7 7.53 -28.20 -6.72
CA ILE A 7 8.32 -29.44 -6.93
C ILE A 7 8.88 -29.91 -5.59
N SER A 8 9.36 -28.97 -4.76
CA SER A 8 9.85 -29.24 -3.40
C SER A 8 8.74 -29.76 -2.47
N TYR A 9 7.48 -29.37 -2.65
CA TYR A 9 6.37 -29.88 -1.82
C TYR A 9 6.04 -31.34 -2.14
N VAL A 10 6.05 -31.71 -3.42
CA VAL A 10 5.79 -33.09 -3.87
C VAL A 10 6.95 -34.02 -3.48
N GLU A 11 8.20 -33.58 -3.63
CA GLU A 11 9.39 -34.35 -3.22
C GLU A 11 9.44 -34.64 -1.71
N ASN A 12 8.87 -33.75 -0.90
CA ASN A 12 8.77 -33.91 0.56
C ASN A 12 7.46 -34.58 1.03
N GLY A 13 6.61 -35.08 0.11
CA GLY A 13 5.35 -35.76 0.45
C GLY A 13 4.26 -34.86 1.04
N ARG A 14 4.36 -33.53 0.88
CA ARG A 14 3.31 -32.59 1.32
C ARG A 14 2.17 -32.52 0.31
N ASN A 15 0.94 -32.37 0.80
CA ASN A 15 -0.23 -32.19 -0.05
C ASN A 15 -0.09 -30.87 -0.87
N PRO A 16 -0.09 -30.93 -2.22
CA PRO A 16 0.07 -29.76 -3.08
C PRO A 16 -1.07 -28.73 -2.95
N ASP A 17 -2.25 -29.09 -2.45
CA ASP A 17 -3.33 -28.13 -2.17
C ASP A 17 -2.97 -27.13 -1.06
N ILE A 18 -2.05 -27.51 -0.16
CA ILE A 18 -1.52 -26.62 0.88
C ILE A 18 -0.75 -25.45 0.26
N TYR A 19 -0.01 -25.68 -0.83
CA TYR A 19 0.73 -24.63 -1.52
C TYR A 19 -0.21 -23.57 -2.08
N THR A 20 -1.30 -23.98 -2.74
CA THR A 20 -2.28 -23.06 -3.31
C THR A 20 -2.93 -22.20 -2.22
N ARG A 21 -3.25 -22.79 -1.06
CA ARG A 21 -3.77 -22.07 0.10
C ARG A 21 -2.76 -21.08 0.66
N GLU A 22 -1.53 -21.52 0.91
CA GLU A 22 -0.45 -20.67 1.45
C GLU A 22 -0.13 -19.50 0.50
N PHE A 23 -0.18 -19.74 -0.81
CA PHE A 23 0.00 -18.70 -1.82
C PHE A 23 -1.12 -17.66 -1.78
N ALA A 24 -2.39 -18.10 -1.73
CA ALA A 24 -3.53 -17.19 -1.62
C ALA A 24 -3.47 -16.34 -0.34
N GLU A 25 -3.13 -16.97 0.79
CA GLU A 25 -2.94 -16.28 2.08
C GLU A 25 -1.79 -15.27 2.02
N LEU A 26 -0.67 -15.62 1.39
CA LEU A 26 0.48 -14.73 1.21
C LEU A 26 0.11 -13.51 0.34
N VAL A 27 -0.57 -13.73 -0.79
CA VAL A 27 -1.03 -12.66 -1.69
C VAL A 27 -1.98 -11.73 -0.95
N GLN A 28 -2.96 -12.28 -0.23
CA GLN A 28 -3.90 -11.49 0.56
C GLN A 28 -3.18 -10.65 1.62
N LYS A 29 -2.27 -11.25 2.40
CA LYS A 29 -1.49 -10.56 3.44
C LYS A 29 -0.62 -9.45 2.84
N ASN A 30 0.04 -9.71 1.72
CA ASN A 30 0.87 -8.70 1.04
C ASN A 30 0.02 -7.56 0.50
N ASN A 31 -1.13 -7.85 -0.11
CA ASN A 31 -2.04 -6.83 -0.61
C ASN A 31 -2.57 -5.93 0.52
N GLN A 32 -2.99 -6.53 1.64
CA GLN A 32 -3.41 -5.78 2.83
C GLN A 32 -2.28 -4.90 3.39
N LYS A 33 -1.06 -5.43 3.49
CA LYS A 33 0.11 -4.68 3.96
C LYS A 33 0.43 -3.48 3.05
N LEU A 34 0.42 -3.69 1.73
CA LEU A 34 0.68 -2.62 0.77
C LEU A 34 -0.42 -1.55 0.81
N LYS A 35 -1.68 -1.97 0.89
CA LYS A 35 -2.83 -1.07 1.05
C LYS A 35 -2.69 -0.21 2.31
N GLY A 36 -2.46 -0.83 3.47
CA GLY A 36 -2.32 -0.10 4.73
C GLY A 36 -1.13 0.86 4.73
N LYS A 37 -0.02 0.48 4.09
CA LYS A 37 1.13 1.39 3.90
C LYS A 37 0.76 2.60 3.05
N SER A 38 0.06 2.38 1.93
CA SER A 38 -0.42 3.45 1.05
C SER A 38 -1.37 4.41 1.78
N GLU A 39 -2.33 3.88 2.54
CA GLU A 39 -3.27 4.66 3.35
C GLU A 39 -2.56 5.48 4.44
N ALA A 40 -1.56 4.91 5.11
CA ALA A 40 -0.76 5.63 6.10
C ALA A 40 0.02 6.80 5.48
N PHE A 41 0.61 6.62 4.30
CA PHE A 41 1.28 7.72 3.59
C PHE A 41 0.30 8.79 3.11
N ALA A 42 -0.90 8.41 2.65
CA ALA A 42 -1.94 9.36 2.28
C ALA A 42 -2.37 10.22 3.48
N GLN A 43 -2.61 9.60 4.64
CA GLN A 43 -2.93 10.33 5.88
C GLN A 43 -1.79 11.27 6.31
N PHE A 44 -0.55 10.78 6.28
CA PHE A 44 0.61 11.60 6.63
C PHE A 44 0.74 12.82 5.71
N ARG A 45 0.59 12.63 4.40
CA ARG A 45 0.58 13.72 3.41
C ARG A 45 -0.49 14.76 3.75
N ASP A 46 -1.72 14.33 4.00
CA ASP A 46 -2.85 15.25 4.24
C ASP A 46 -2.64 16.06 5.53
N ILE A 47 -2.18 15.40 6.61
CA ILE A 47 -1.83 16.06 7.88
C ILE A 47 -0.70 17.07 7.66
N LEU A 48 0.37 16.67 6.98
CA LEU A 48 1.52 17.55 6.73
C LEU A 48 1.13 18.76 5.90
N ALA A 49 0.35 18.57 4.82
CA ALA A 49 -0.12 19.66 3.97
C ALA A 49 -0.99 20.66 4.76
N SER A 50 -1.93 20.18 5.58
CA SER A 50 -2.76 21.04 6.43
C SER A 50 -1.92 21.83 7.45
N LYS A 51 -0.89 21.20 8.03
CA LYS A 51 0.07 21.89 8.93
C LYS A 51 0.91 22.93 8.20
N ILE A 52 1.36 22.66 6.98
CA ILE A 52 2.09 23.62 6.14
C ILE A 52 1.19 24.82 5.85
N ILE A 53 -0.05 24.61 5.42
CA ILE A 53 -1.01 25.70 5.12
C ILE A 53 -1.25 26.57 6.36
N THR A 54 -1.40 25.93 7.52
CA THR A 54 -1.62 26.65 8.79
C THR A 54 -0.40 27.49 9.20
N ALA A 55 0.82 26.97 9.01
CA ALA A 55 2.05 27.63 9.42
C ALA A 55 2.55 28.65 8.39
N PHE A 56 2.28 28.42 7.11
CA PHE A 56 2.75 29.20 5.95
C PHE A 56 1.59 29.39 4.95
N PRO A 57 0.67 30.32 5.20
CA PRO A 57 -0.49 30.54 4.34
C PRO A 57 -0.13 30.85 2.87
N GLU A 58 1.02 31.47 2.63
CA GLU A 58 1.54 31.74 1.29
C GLU A 58 1.84 30.48 0.46
N MET A 59 2.04 29.33 1.13
CA MET A 59 2.31 28.05 0.48
C MET A 59 1.04 27.25 0.14
N GLU A 60 -0.16 27.81 0.38
CA GLU A 60 -1.40 27.05 0.26
C GLU A 60 -1.62 26.44 -1.13
N GLN A 61 -1.36 27.21 -2.18
CA GLN A 61 -1.54 26.72 -3.55
C GLN A 61 -0.56 25.60 -3.89
N ASP A 62 0.69 25.70 -3.45
CA ASP A 62 1.70 24.67 -3.66
C ASP A 62 1.37 23.39 -2.90
N ALA A 63 0.93 23.51 -1.64
CA ALA A 63 0.49 22.37 -0.83
C ALA A 63 -0.71 21.66 -1.48
N LYS A 64 -1.73 22.41 -1.91
CA LYS A 64 -2.89 21.87 -2.64
C LYS A 64 -2.48 21.16 -3.93
N ARG A 65 -1.56 21.74 -4.70
CA ARG A 65 -1.04 21.15 -5.93
C ARG A 65 -0.32 19.83 -5.67
N ILE A 66 0.55 19.77 -4.66
CA ILE A 66 1.27 18.54 -4.28
C ILE A 66 0.28 17.44 -3.85
N VAL A 67 -0.74 17.78 -3.06
CA VAL A 67 -1.77 16.83 -2.63
C VAL A 67 -2.53 16.25 -3.82
N SER A 68 -2.93 17.09 -4.78
CA SER A 68 -3.58 16.62 -6.01
C SER A 68 -2.67 15.68 -6.82
N ASN A 69 -1.40 16.05 -7.02
CA ASN A 69 -0.43 15.27 -7.79
C ASN A 69 -0.07 13.92 -7.15
N THR A 70 -0.32 13.76 -5.85
CA THR A 70 -0.02 12.53 -5.09
C THR A 70 -1.29 11.74 -4.75
N GLY A 71 -2.41 12.02 -5.45
CA GLY A 71 -3.65 11.25 -5.36
C GLY A 71 -4.54 11.60 -4.16
N GLY A 72 -4.26 12.69 -3.45
CA GLY A 72 -5.14 13.25 -2.43
C GLY A 72 -6.17 14.24 -3.01
N ASN A 73 -7.22 14.52 -2.25
CA ASN A 73 -8.20 15.55 -2.60
C ASN A 73 -7.86 16.87 -1.88
N PRO A 74 -7.46 17.94 -2.58
CA PRO A 74 -7.13 19.21 -1.96
C PRO A 74 -8.30 19.91 -1.25
N ALA A 75 -9.54 19.49 -1.52
CA ALA A 75 -10.72 20.01 -0.82
C ALA A 75 -10.83 19.54 0.64
N ASN A 76 -10.03 18.55 1.04
CA ASN A 76 -10.02 17.99 2.40
C ASN A 76 -8.94 18.60 3.31
N LEU A 77 -8.17 19.59 2.82
CA LEU A 77 -7.05 20.21 3.54
C LEU A 77 -7.46 21.38 4.42
#